data_AF-A0A953B6B5-F1
#
_entry.id   AF-A0A953B6B5-F1
#
_cell.length_a   1.000
_cell.length_b   1.000
_cell.length_c   1.000
_cell.angle_alpha   90.00
_cell.angle_beta   90.00
_cell.angle_gamma   90.00
#
_symmetry.space_group_name_H-M   'P 1'
#
loop_
_entity.id
_entity.type
_entity.pdbx_description
1 polymer ?
#
loop_
_entity_poly.entity_id
_entity_poly.type
_entity_poly.pdbx_seq_one_letter_code
_entity_poly.pdbx_strand_id
1 'polypeptide(L)'
;MYSAAWHHVHLYSPRLINPDSNMPAYRFLYEKRRVVGERSEDALQLAGPDAPPEGWEIVPSYDAKCLVAYLMSLNQSHPLKEVRSGAPVAAAVASPAPGGQLPK
;
A
#
# COMPACT_ATOMS: atom_id res chain seq x y z
N MET A 1 -9.86 1.44 -4.89
CA MET A 1 -10.22 0.97 -3.54
C MET A 1 -9.72 -0.47 -3.44
N TYR A 2 -8.90 -0.81 -2.43
CA TYR A 2 -8.31 -2.14 -2.33
C TYR A 2 -9.37 -3.16 -1.87
N SER A 3 -9.48 -4.29 -2.57
CA SER A 3 -10.42 -5.36 -2.23
C SER A 3 -9.79 -6.38 -1.27
N ALA A 4 -10.61 -7.21 -0.61
CA ALA A 4 -10.12 -8.32 0.21
C ALA A 4 -9.22 -9.28 -0.61
N ALA A 5 -9.66 -9.62 -1.83
CA ALA A 5 -8.89 -10.47 -2.74
C ALA A 5 -7.52 -9.89 -3.07
N TRP A 6 -7.45 -8.56 -3.29
CA TRP A 6 -6.17 -7.87 -3.51
C TRP A 6 -5.24 -8.00 -2.30
N HIS A 7 -5.75 -7.80 -1.09
CA HIS A 7 -4.95 -7.93 0.13
C HIS A 7 -4.44 -9.36 0.34
N HIS A 8 -5.25 -10.37 0.03
CA HIS A 8 -4.80 -11.76 0.12
C HIS A 8 -3.66 -12.08 -0.84
N VAL A 9 -3.76 -11.64 -2.10
CA VAL A 9 -2.67 -11.79 -3.07
C VAL A 9 -1.43 -11.02 -2.61
N HIS A 10 -1.59 -9.80 -2.10
CA HIS A 10 -0.46 -8.99 -1.60
C HIS A 10 0.24 -9.65 -0.41
N LEU A 11 -0.51 -10.19 0.55
CA LEU A 11 0.06 -10.90 1.71
C LEU A 11 0.77 -12.19 1.28
N TYR A 12 0.24 -12.91 0.29
CA TYR A 12 0.82 -14.16 -0.17
C TYR A 12 2.09 -13.95 -1.02
N SER A 13 2.04 -13.04 -1.99
CA SER A 13 3.17 -12.68 -2.84
C SER A 13 3.18 -11.17 -3.10
N PRO A 14 3.79 -10.36 -2.21
CA PRO A 14 3.75 -8.90 -2.33
C PRO A 14 4.44 -8.40 -3.61
N ARG A 15 5.46 -9.14 -4.06
CA ARG A 15 6.23 -8.88 -5.28
C ARG A 15 5.46 -9.16 -6.58
N LEU A 16 4.35 -9.89 -6.51
CA LEU A 16 3.46 -10.09 -7.66
C LEU A 16 2.69 -8.80 -8.00
N ILE A 17 2.40 -7.98 -7.00
CA ILE A 17 1.69 -6.71 -7.17
C ILE A 17 2.68 -5.55 -7.28
N ASN A 18 3.66 -5.50 -6.38
CA ASN A 18 4.68 -4.44 -6.32
C ASN A 18 6.07 -5.09 -6.39
N PRO A 19 6.72 -5.14 -7.56
CA PRO A 19 8.00 -5.84 -7.75
C PRO A 19 9.10 -5.42 -6.77
N ASP A 20 9.14 -4.14 -6.40
CA ASP A 20 10.13 -3.55 -5.48
C ASP A 20 9.70 -3.60 -3.99
N SER A 21 8.66 -4.37 -3.66
CA SER A 21 8.19 -4.47 -2.27
C SER A 21 9.23 -5.14 -1.37
N ASN A 22 9.55 -4.48 -0.26
CA ASN A 22 10.38 -5.03 0.82
C ASN A 22 9.58 -5.87 1.83
N MET A 23 8.26 -5.98 1.65
CA MET A 23 7.38 -6.77 2.51
C MET A 23 7.70 -8.26 2.38
N PRO A 24 7.87 -9.00 3.49
CA PRO A 24 8.00 -10.46 3.44
C PRO A 24 6.74 -11.13 2.89
N ALA A 25 6.90 -12.31 2.28
CA ALA A 25 5.75 -13.11 1.83
C ALA A 25 5.17 -13.90 3.02
N TYR A 26 3.94 -13.59 3.42
CA TYR A 26 3.25 -14.23 4.55
C TYR A 26 2.56 -15.54 4.14
N ARG A 27 3.29 -16.40 3.40
CA ARG A 27 2.74 -17.66 2.85
C ARG A 27 2.25 -18.63 3.94
N PHE A 28 2.80 -18.53 5.16
CA PHE A 28 2.41 -19.35 6.30
C PHE A 28 0.96 -19.11 6.76
N LEU A 29 0.34 -18.00 6.39
CA LEU A 29 -1.08 -17.74 6.67
C LEU A 29 -2.03 -18.46 5.69
N TYR A 30 -1.49 -19.18 4.71
CA TYR A 30 -2.27 -19.78 3.64
C TYR A 30 -2.01 -21.27 3.54
N GLU A 31 -3.07 -22.02 3.24
CA GLU A 31 -3.00 -23.46 3.09
C GLU A 31 -3.04 -23.83 1.61
N LYS A 32 -2.06 -24.64 1.20
CA LYS A 32 -2.05 -25.27 -0.12
C LYS A 32 -2.75 -26.61 -0.01
N ARG A 33 -3.90 -26.76 -0.68
CA ARG A 33 -4.71 -27.99 -0.67
C ARG A 33 -5.11 -28.41 -2.08
N ARG A 34 -5.43 -29.69 -2.25
CA ARG A 34 -5.95 -30.20 -3.52
C ARG A 34 -7.38 -29.70 -3.71
N VAL A 35 -7.71 -29.31 -4.93
CA VAL A 35 -9.08 -29.01 -5.32
C VAL A 35 -9.86 -30.33 -5.32
N VAL A 36 -10.96 -30.38 -4.58
CA VAL A 36 -11.87 -31.53 -4.55
C VAL A 36 -13.22 -31.05 -5.07
N GLY A 37 -13.50 -31.35 -6.35
CA GLY A 37 -14.66 -30.82 -7.05
C GLY A 37 -14.38 -29.42 -7.61
N GLU A 38 -15.17 -28.44 -7.19
CA GLU A 38 -15.01 -27.05 -7.61
C GLU A 38 -13.96 -26.31 -6.78
N ARG A 39 -13.33 -25.32 -7.40
CA ARG A 39 -12.36 -24.44 -6.72
C ARG A 39 -13.09 -23.60 -5.67
N SER A 40 -12.46 -23.41 -4.51
CA SER A 40 -13.00 -22.59 -3.44
C SER A 40 -13.15 -21.13 -3.86
N GLU A 41 -14.26 -20.50 -3.48
CA GLU A 41 -14.51 -19.08 -3.72
C GLU A 41 -13.44 -18.17 -3.09
N ASP A 42 -12.86 -18.61 -1.98
CA ASP A 42 -11.79 -17.91 -1.27
C ASP A 42 -10.39 -18.18 -1.85
N ALA A 43 -10.26 -19.04 -2.87
CA ALA A 43 -8.96 -19.41 -3.41
C ALA A 43 -8.27 -18.21 -4.07
N LEU A 44 -6.99 -18.00 -3.73
CA LEU A 44 -6.22 -16.88 -4.24
C LEU A 44 -6.04 -17.00 -5.76
N GLN A 45 -6.25 -15.90 -6.47
CA GLN A 45 -5.97 -15.78 -7.90
C GLN A 45 -4.50 -15.36 -8.07
N LEU A 46 -3.63 -16.37 -8.18
CA LEU A 46 -2.19 -16.20 -8.38
C LEU A 46 -1.82 -16.48 -9.84
N ALA A 47 -0.85 -15.74 -10.35
CA ALA A 47 -0.35 -15.87 -11.71
C ALA A 47 1.17 -16.07 -11.72
N GLY A 48 1.69 -16.61 -12.83
CA GLY A 48 3.12 -16.79 -13.04
C GLY A 48 3.75 -17.82 -12.08
N PRO A 49 4.96 -17.55 -11.54
CA PRO A 49 5.70 -18.54 -10.75
C PRO A 49 5.06 -18.88 -9.40
N ASP A 50 4.17 -18.02 -8.90
CA ASP A 50 3.44 -18.26 -7.64
C ASP A 50 2.10 -18.96 -7.86
N ALA A 51 1.72 -19.26 -9.11
CA ALA A 51 0.50 -20.01 -9.39
C ALA A 51 0.59 -21.44 -8.82
N PRO A 52 -0.46 -21.93 -8.15
CA PRO A 52 -0.46 -23.31 -7.69
C PRO A 52 -0.45 -24.27 -8.89
N PRO A 53 0.17 -25.46 -8.75
CA PRO A 53 0.10 -26.51 -9.77
C PRO A 53 -1.35 -26.90 -10.08
N GLU A 54 -1.55 -27.51 -11.25
CA GLU A 54 -2.87 -28.00 -11.67
C GLU A 54 -3.49 -28.92 -10.60
N GLY A 55 -4.78 -28.69 -10.29
CA GLY A 55 -5.50 -29.42 -9.25
C GLY A 55 -5.17 -29.01 -7.81
N TRP A 56 -4.40 -27.93 -7.60
CA TRP A 56 -4.13 -27.35 -6.29
C TRP A 56 -4.68 -25.93 -6.19
N GLU A 57 -5.11 -25.57 -4.99
CA GLU A 57 -5.54 -24.23 -4.64
C GLU A 57 -4.83 -23.75 -3.37
N ILE A 58 -4.74 -22.44 -3.25
CA ILE A 58 -4.20 -21.76 -2.08
C ILE A 58 -5.35 -20.99 -1.45
N VAL A 59 -5.67 -21.32 -0.21
CA VAL A 59 -6.84 -20.80 0.50
C VAL A 59 -6.39 -20.07 1.76
N PRO A 60 -6.96 -18.90 2.06
CA PRO A 60 -6.64 -18.16 3.28
C PRO A 60 -7.09 -18.94 4.51
N SER A 61 -6.20 -19.06 5.49
CA SER A 61 -6.57 -19.53 6.83
C SER A 61 -7.51 -18.53 7.52
N TYR A 62 -8.06 -18.92 8.67
CA TYR A 62 -8.83 -18.02 9.53
C TYR A 62 -8.03 -16.75 9.88
N ASP A 63 -6.76 -16.91 10.26
CA ASP A 63 -5.88 -15.80 10.63
C ASP A 63 -5.64 -14.83 9.47
N ALA A 64 -5.47 -15.36 8.24
CA ALA A 64 -5.38 -14.52 7.04
C ALA A 64 -6.64 -13.68 6.84
N LYS A 65 -7.82 -14.28 6.99
CA LYS A 65 -9.11 -13.60 6.82
C LYS A 65 -9.30 -12.52 7.88
N CYS A 66 -8.97 -12.81 9.15
CA CYS A 66 -9.02 -11.85 10.24
C CYS A 66 -8.06 -10.67 10.03
N LEU A 67 -6.84 -10.94 9.57
CA LEU A 67 -5.87 -9.89 9.26
C LEU A 67 -6.37 -8.97 8.15
N VAL A 68 -6.89 -9.53 7.05
CA VAL A 68 -7.44 -8.71 5.96
C VAL A 68 -8.66 -7.92 6.42
N ALA A 69 -9.55 -8.52 7.20
CA ALA A 69 -10.70 -7.81 7.77
C ALA A 69 -10.26 -6.63 8.65
N TYR A 70 -9.23 -6.83 9.48
CA TYR A 70 -8.63 -5.75 10.27
C TYR A 70 -8.07 -4.64 9.38
N LEU A 71 -7.25 -4.97 8.37
CA LEU A 71 -6.68 -3.99 7.44
C LEU A 71 -7.77 -3.19 6.71
N MET A 72 -8.86 -3.85 6.31
CA MET A 72 -10.00 -3.19 5.66
C MET A 72 -10.81 -2.29 6.61
N SER A 73 -10.80 -2.56 7.92
CA SER A 73 -11.45 -1.71 8.92
C SER A 73 -10.67 -0.43 9.26
N LEU A 74 -9.38 -0.35 8.88
CA LEU A 74 -8.53 0.79 9.17
C LEU A 74 -8.97 2.02 8.35
N ASN A 75 -9.88 2.79 8.93
CA ASN A 75 -10.33 4.03 8.35
C ASN A 75 -9.44 5.20 8.81
N GLN A 76 -8.55 5.66 7.94
CA GLN A 76 -7.75 6.85 8.16
C GLN A 76 -8.42 8.14 7.65
N SER A 77 -9.69 8.11 7.27
CA SER A 77 -10.43 9.29 6.83
C SER A 77 -10.75 10.16 8.04
N HIS A 78 -9.85 11.08 8.37
CA HIS A 78 -10.04 12.08 9.41
C HIS A 78 -9.41 13.40 8.97
N PRO A 79 -9.93 14.55 9.42
CA PRO A 79 -9.32 15.83 9.14
C PRO A 79 -7.92 15.90 9.77
N LEU A 80 -6.95 16.32 8.98
CA LEU A 80 -5.59 16.57 9.47
C LEU A 80 -5.58 17.84 10.33
N LYS A 81 -4.83 17.80 11.43
CA LYS A 81 -4.58 19.00 12.24
C LYS A 81 -3.63 19.90 11.47
N GLU A 82 -4.07 21.11 11.13
CA GLU A 82 -3.18 22.09 10.53
C GLU A 82 -2.10 22.48 11.53
N VAL A 83 -0.84 22.16 11.22
CA VAL A 83 0.30 22.81 11.85
C VAL A 83 0.33 24.22 11.27
N ARG A 84 0.36 25.24 12.13
CA ARG A 84 0.61 26.62 11.71
C ARG A 84 1.94 26.65 10.98
N SER A 85 1.90 26.53 9.66
CA SER A 85 3.02 26.82 8.79
C SER A 85 3.51 28.20 9.20
N GLY A 86 4.77 28.28 9.61
CA GLY A 86 5.40 29.51 10.07
C GLY A 86 5.06 30.64 9.10
N ALA A 87 4.74 31.81 9.67
CA ALA A 87 4.49 33.05 8.96
C ALA A 87 5.47 33.21 7.78
N PRO A 88 5.05 33.84 6.66
CA PRO A 88 5.99 34.16 5.61
C PRO A 88 7.12 34.96 6.25
N VAL A 89 8.35 34.42 6.17
CA VAL A 89 9.55 35.22 6.43
C VAL A 89 9.41 36.38 5.46
N ALA A 90 9.11 37.56 6.01
CA ALA A 90 8.92 38.77 5.24
C ALA A 90 10.10 38.87 4.28
N ALA A 91 9.79 38.96 2.99
CA ALA A 91 10.76 39.30 1.97
C ALA A 91 11.25 40.73 2.27
N ALA A 92 12.21 40.85 3.18
CA ALA A 92 13.08 42.00 3.30
C ALA A 92 14.09 41.94 2.14
N VAL A 93 13.58 42.01 0.91
CA VAL A 93 14.36 42.51 -0.21
C VAL A 93 14.23 44.02 -0.17
N ALA A 94 15.11 44.64 0.61
CA ALA A 94 15.37 46.06 0.51
C ALA A 94 15.85 46.35 -0.92
N SER A 95 14.99 46.97 -1.73
CA SER A 95 15.41 47.56 -3.00
C SER A 95 16.37 48.72 -2.73
N PRO A 96 17.47 48.84 -3.49
CA PRO A 96 18.47 49.87 -3.29
C PRO A 96 17.93 51.24 -3.74
N ALA A 97 18.30 52.28 -2.99
CA ALA A 97 17.98 53.67 -3.27
C ALA A 97 18.50 54.12 -4.67
N PRO A 98 17.77 54.98 -5.40
CA PRO A 98 18.27 55.53 -6.64
C PRO A 98 19.15 56.77 -6.39
N GLY A 99 20.28 56.82 -7.08
CA GLY A 99 20.87 58.09 -7.54
C GLY A 99 21.85 58.77 -6.59
N GLY A 100 23.08 58.26 -6.54
CA GLY A 100 24.23 59.06 -6.12
C GLY A 100 24.48 60.21 -7.10
N GLN A 101 24.51 61.41 -6.54
CA GLN A 101 25.04 62.65 -7.12
C GLN A 101 26.47 62.44 -7.65
N LEU A 102 26.79 63.00 -8.83
CA LEU A 102 28.16 63.34 -9.21
C LEU A 102 28.19 64.81 -9.69
N PRO A 103 28.89 65.73 -9.00
CA PRO A 103 29.03 67.12 -9.42
C PRO A 103 30.23 67.33 -10.37
N LYS A 104 30.17 68.40 -11.16
CA LYS A 104 31.33 69.05 -11.81
C LYS A 104 31.65 70.33 -11.05
#